data_AF-A0A519Y2X4-F1
#
_entry.id   AF-A0A519Y2X4-F1
#
_cell.length_a   1.000
_cell.length_b   1.000
_cell.length_c   1.000
_cell.angle_alpha   90.00
_cell.angle_beta   90.00
_cell.angle_gamma   90.00
#
_symmetry.space_group_name_H-M   'P 1'
#
loop_
_entity.id
_entity.type
_entity.pdbx_description
1 polymer ?
#
loop_
_entity_poly.entity_id
_entity_poly.type
_entity_poly.pdbx_seq_one_letter_code
_entity_poly.pdbx_strand_id
1 'polypeptide(L)'
;MKSLCLALLAATLLAGCNSAPTTTSGETATTSAAALLTPGPWRGELAAQGQKIPFLFEVKTEAGKPVVYLINKGLNGEERLRCDEISAAGDSTTIKMHVFDAALVVRADGKDKLKGTWVKYDAKTPYRVPMTAEAGEPIGPMPIKDTRYLAGTWKVTFKDGENTYPAVGVFKQNENQVTGTFLTSTGDYRYLNGELMGRQLRLSTFDGSHAFLFTAQDNAGKGELQLKSLAGDFYSGKGGHETWTAVLDPKAKLPDADTLTYLRKGESRLNFKFPSVVPGSSISPTDPKYKGKVVVLQI
;
A
#
# COMPACT_ATOMS: atom_id res chain seq x y z
N MET A 1 -84.46 -70.39 12.67
CA MET A 1 -85.45 -69.43 12.10
C MET A 1 -85.51 -68.21 13.00
N LYS A 2 -85.55 -67.01 12.41
CA LYS A 2 -85.40 -65.66 13.03
C LYS A 2 -83.94 -65.35 13.38
N SER A 3 -83.35 -64.18 13.10
CA SER A 3 -83.68 -62.97 12.35
C SER A 3 -82.33 -62.22 12.22
N LEU A 4 -81.98 -61.70 11.04
CA LEU A 4 -81.95 -60.26 10.74
C LEU A 4 -80.93 -59.44 11.57
N CYS A 5 -79.87 -58.93 10.93
CA CYS A 5 -79.70 -57.49 10.74
C CYS A 5 -78.40 -57.11 10.00
N LEU A 6 -78.62 -56.21 9.05
CA LEU A 6 -77.74 -55.40 8.23
C LEU A 6 -76.79 -54.52 9.07
N ALA A 7 -75.56 -54.24 8.61
CA ALA A 7 -75.01 -52.87 8.59
C ALA A 7 -73.62 -52.79 7.93
N LEU A 8 -73.48 -51.71 7.15
CA LEU A 8 -72.33 -51.19 6.42
C LEU A 8 -71.03 -51.12 7.24
N LEU A 9 -69.89 -51.33 6.56
CA LEU A 9 -68.61 -50.75 6.97
C LEU A 9 -68.04 -49.89 5.83
N ALA A 10 -67.89 -48.60 6.11
CA ALA A 10 -67.27 -47.60 5.25
C ALA A 10 -65.75 -47.78 5.23
N ALA A 11 -65.15 -47.74 4.05
CA ALA A 11 -63.70 -47.69 3.86
C ALA A 11 -63.22 -46.23 3.90
N THR A 12 -62.51 -45.85 4.95
CA THR A 12 -61.80 -44.57 5.06
C THR A 12 -60.38 -44.70 4.49
N LEU A 13 -60.04 -43.83 3.55
CA LEU A 13 -58.69 -43.66 3.02
C LEU A 13 -57.76 -43.08 4.10
N LEU A 14 -56.64 -43.75 4.36
CA LEU A 14 -55.50 -43.20 5.09
C LEU A 14 -54.56 -42.53 4.08
N ALA A 15 -54.55 -41.19 4.06
CA ALA A 15 -53.49 -40.39 3.45
C ALA A 15 -52.38 -40.17 4.49
N GLY A 16 -51.19 -40.72 4.23
CA GLY A 16 -50.02 -40.53 5.06
C GLY A 16 -49.42 -39.13 4.88
N CYS A 17 -49.25 -38.40 5.99
CA CYS A 17 -48.46 -37.17 6.03
C CYS A 17 -46.98 -37.53 5.93
N ASN A 18 -46.31 -37.08 4.86
CA ASN A 18 -44.86 -37.12 4.74
C ASN A 18 -44.30 -35.73 5.12
N SER A 19 -43.80 -35.61 6.35
CA SER A 19 -43.16 -34.38 6.83
C SER A 19 -41.72 -34.32 6.32
N ALA A 20 -41.48 -33.57 5.24
CA ALA A 20 -40.13 -33.22 4.82
C ALA A 20 -39.57 -32.10 5.72
N PRO A 21 -38.34 -32.23 6.25
CA PRO A 21 -37.69 -31.11 6.91
C PRO A 21 -37.16 -30.14 5.85
N THR A 22 -37.63 -28.90 5.90
CA THR A 22 -37.07 -27.79 5.13
C THR A 22 -35.69 -27.45 5.69
N THR A 23 -34.64 -28.02 5.09
CA THR A 23 -33.27 -27.54 5.27
C THR A 23 -33.12 -26.25 4.48
N THR A 24 -33.24 -25.12 5.17
CA THR A 24 -32.77 -23.82 4.67
C THR A 24 -31.24 -23.88 4.62
N SER A 25 -30.68 -24.34 3.50
CA SER A 25 -29.28 -24.14 3.18
C SER A 25 -29.10 -22.66 2.83
N GLY A 26 -28.64 -21.87 3.80
CA GLY A 26 -28.02 -20.59 3.48
C GLY A 26 -26.75 -20.88 2.67
N GLU A 27 -26.84 -20.72 1.36
CA GLU A 27 -25.67 -20.61 0.49
C GLU A 27 -24.88 -19.39 0.93
N THR A 28 -23.85 -19.59 1.75
CA THR A 28 -22.73 -18.66 1.84
C THR A 28 -22.02 -18.74 0.49
N ALA A 29 -22.46 -17.92 -0.47
CA ALA A 29 -21.83 -17.78 -1.76
C ALA A 29 -20.34 -17.48 -1.54
N THR A 30 -19.50 -18.49 -1.78
CA THR A 30 -18.06 -18.36 -1.68
C THR A 30 -17.64 -17.51 -2.86
N THR A 31 -17.39 -16.21 -2.62
CA THR A 31 -17.01 -15.30 -3.69
C THR A 31 -15.58 -15.64 -4.07
N SER A 32 -15.39 -16.26 -5.23
CA SER A 32 -14.06 -16.51 -5.78
C SER A 32 -13.30 -15.19 -5.90
N ALA A 33 -11.99 -15.18 -5.60
CA ALA A 33 -11.15 -13.97 -5.76
C ALA A 33 -11.26 -13.36 -7.17
N ALA A 34 -11.47 -14.19 -8.20
CA ALA A 34 -11.68 -13.75 -9.58
C ALA A 34 -13.01 -13.00 -9.79
N ALA A 35 -14.04 -13.27 -8.97
CA ALA A 35 -15.30 -12.53 -8.99
C ALA A 35 -15.21 -11.20 -8.22
N LEU A 36 -14.28 -11.09 -7.26
CA LEU A 36 -14.07 -9.88 -6.47
C LEU A 36 -13.17 -8.85 -7.19
N LEU A 37 -12.10 -9.33 -7.83
CA LEU A 37 -11.08 -8.49 -8.47
C LEU A 37 -11.36 -8.38 -9.97
N THR A 38 -12.20 -7.42 -10.35
CA THR A 38 -12.46 -7.14 -11.77
C THR A 38 -11.19 -6.60 -12.45
N PRO A 39 -10.86 -7.05 -13.68
CA PRO A 39 -9.69 -6.57 -14.41
C PRO A 39 -9.76 -5.07 -14.68
N GLY A 40 -8.60 -4.41 -14.65
CA GLY A 40 -8.46 -2.98 -14.92
C GLY A 40 -7.86 -2.21 -13.73
N PRO A 41 -7.82 -0.88 -13.83
CA PRO A 41 -7.29 -0.02 -12.78
C PRO A 41 -8.23 0.10 -11.58
N TRP A 42 -7.63 0.33 -10.42
CA TRP A 42 -8.30 0.53 -9.15
C TRP A 42 -7.63 1.66 -8.38
N ARG A 43 -8.46 2.47 -7.71
CA ARG A 43 -8.01 3.51 -6.79
C ARG A 43 -8.29 3.09 -5.36
N GLY A 44 -7.23 2.92 -4.58
CA GLY A 44 -7.27 2.62 -3.16
C GLY A 44 -7.08 3.85 -2.28
N GLU A 45 -7.62 3.80 -1.06
CA GLU A 45 -7.38 4.77 0.01
C GLU A 45 -7.13 4.01 1.31
N LEU A 46 -6.02 4.30 1.98
CA LEU A 46 -5.80 3.90 3.38
C LEU A 46 -6.33 5.00 4.31
N ALA A 47 -7.04 4.63 5.37
CA ALA A 47 -7.47 5.54 6.42
C ALA A 47 -6.52 5.45 7.62
N ALA A 48 -5.61 6.42 7.75
CA ALA A 48 -4.61 6.44 8.81
C ALA A 48 -4.48 7.86 9.38
N GLN A 49 -4.40 7.98 10.71
CA GLN A 49 -4.11 9.25 11.38
C GLN A 49 -5.10 10.39 11.03
N GLY A 50 -6.37 10.05 10.79
CA GLY A 50 -7.39 11.00 10.32
C GLY A 50 -7.23 11.43 8.85
N GLN A 51 -6.22 10.92 8.15
CA GLN A 51 -5.92 11.18 6.77
C GLN A 51 -6.36 10.04 5.86
N LYS A 52 -6.51 10.36 4.57
CA LYS A 52 -6.64 9.40 3.48
C LYS A 52 -5.31 9.33 2.75
N ILE A 53 -4.74 8.15 2.55
CA ILE A 53 -3.52 7.96 1.78
C ILE A 53 -3.91 7.26 0.47
N PRO A 54 -3.96 7.98 -0.66
CA PRO A 54 -4.37 7.37 -1.91
C PRO A 54 -3.24 6.53 -2.51
N PHE A 55 -3.62 5.44 -3.16
CA PHE A 55 -2.72 4.58 -3.92
C PHE A 55 -3.43 3.97 -5.13
N LEU A 56 -2.67 3.47 -6.09
CA LEU A 56 -3.20 2.88 -7.32
C LEU A 56 -2.74 1.43 -7.45
N PHE A 57 -3.61 0.59 -7.98
CA PHE A 57 -3.25 -0.76 -8.40
C PHE A 57 -4.01 -1.15 -9.65
N GLU A 58 -3.52 -2.15 -10.37
CA GLU A 58 -4.16 -2.71 -11.56
C GLU A 58 -4.35 -4.21 -11.37
N VAL A 59 -5.53 -4.71 -11.70
CA VAL A 59 -5.82 -6.13 -11.75
C VAL A 59 -5.68 -6.61 -13.20
N LYS A 60 -4.84 -7.63 -13.41
CA LYS A 60 -4.69 -8.31 -14.70
C LYS A 60 -5.05 -9.79 -14.57
N THR A 61 -5.26 -10.43 -15.71
CA THR A 61 -5.37 -11.89 -15.80
C THR A 61 -4.11 -12.46 -16.43
N GLU A 62 -3.43 -13.35 -15.71
CA GLU A 62 -2.25 -14.08 -16.19
C GLU A 62 -2.49 -15.56 -16.02
N ALA A 63 -2.32 -16.33 -17.10
CA ALA A 63 -2.59 -17.77 -17.11
C ALA A 63 -3.96 -18.16 -16.49
N GLY A 64 -5.00 -17.35 -16.73
CA GLY A 64 -6.36 -17.58 -16.22
C GLY A 64 -6.57 -17.22 -14.74
N LYS A 65 -5.60 -16.60 -14.07
CA LYS A 65 -5.68 -16.19 -12.66
C LYS A 65 -5.54 -14.67 -12.51
N PRO A 66 -6.20 -14.05 -11.50
CA PRO A 66 -5.97 -12.64 -11.21
C PRO A 66 -4.55 -12.42 -10.68
N VAL A 67 -3.93 -11.31 -11.10
CA VAL A 67 -2.67 -10.79 -10.58
C VAL A 67 -2.87 -9.30 -10.31
N VAL A 68 -2.44 -8.86 -9.13
CA VAL A 68 -2.50 -7.44 -8.73
C VAL A 68 -1.14 -6.80 -8.94
N TYR A 69 -1.12 -5.62 -9.53
CA TYR A 69 0.05 -4.77 -9.66
C TYR A 69 -0.16 -3.51 -8.84
N LEU A 70 0.52 -3.35 -7.70
CA LEU A 70 0.58 -2.03 -7.03
C LEU A 70 1.43 -1.10 -7.89
N ILE A 71 0.99 0.15 -8.04
CA ILE A 71 1.60 1.11 -8.95
C ILE A 71 2.23 2.24 -8.12
N ASN A 72 3.57 2.27 -8.04
CA ASN A 72 4.26 3.34 -7.30
C ASN A 72 4.73 4.47 -8.22
N LYS A 73 4.96 4.18 -9.53
CA LYS A 73 5.40 5.18 -10.51
C LYS A 73 4.54 5.20 -11.77
N GLY A 74 3.39 5.87 -11.67
CA GLY A 74 2.49 6.17 -12.79
C GLY A 74 1.81 4.93 -13.39
N LEU A 75 0.63 5.11 -13.98
CA LEU A 75 -0.14 4.01 -14.58
C LEU A 75 0.60 3.29 -15.71
N ASN A 76 1.64 3.90 -16.30
CA ASN A 76 2.45 3.31 -17.37
C ASN A 76 3.49 2.28 -16.88
N GLY A 77 3.67 2.11 -15.57
CA GLY A 77 4.33 0.92 -15.03
C GLY A 77 5.85 0.88 -14.98
N GLU A 78 6.50 2.03 -14.84
CA GLU A 78 7.95 2.09 -14.66
C GLU A 78 8.40 1.51 -13.30
N GLU A 79 7.53 1.55 -12.28
CA GLU A 79 7.72 0.78 -11.05
C GLU A 79 6.37 0.22 -10.60
N ARG A 80 6.34 -1.11 -10.42
CA ARG A 80 5.17 -1.85 -9.93
C ARG A 80 5.60 -3.00 -9.02
N LEU A 81 4.81 -3.27 -7.99
CA LEU A 81 4.91 -4.51 -7.22
C LEU A 81 3.89 -5.53 -7.76
N ARG A 82 4.40 -6.65 -8.27
CA ARG A 82 3.56 -7.77 -8.74
C ARG A 82 3.17 -8.66 -7.55
N CYS A 83 1.87 -8.83 -7.35
CA CYS A 83 1.25 -9.63 -6.30
C CYS A 83 0.37 -10.72 -6.94
N ASP A 84 0.91 -11.94 -7.07
CA ASP A 84 0.24 -13.11 -7.66
C ASP A 84 -0.17 -14.16 -6.63
N GLU A 85 0.27 -14.03 -5.38
CA GLU A 85 -0.24 -14.83 -4.26
C GLU A 85 -1.56 -14.24 -3.76
N ILE A 86 -2.64 -14.68 -4.40
CA ILE A 86 -4.01 -14.30 -4.07
C ILE A 86 -4.80 -15.53 -3.61
N SER A 87 -5.38 -15.46 -2.41
CA SER A 87 -6.20 -16.53 -1.83
C SER A 87 -7.54 -16.01 -1.34
N ALA A 88 -8.62 -16.75 -1.56
CA ALA A 88 -9.95 -16.44 -1.02
C ALA A 88 -10.32 -17.41 0.11
N ALA A 89 -10.95 -16.88 1.15
CA ALA A 89 -11.56 -17.64 2.25
C ALA A 89 -12.86 -16.94 2.68
N GLY A 90 -14.00 -17.61 2.46
CA GLY A 90 -15.31 -17.02 2.72
C GLY A 90 -15.59 -15.82 1.81
N ASP A 91 -15.87 -14.66 2.41
CA ASP A 91 -16.08 -13.38 1.70
C ASP A 91 -14.79 -12.57 1.52
N SER A 92 -13.67 -13.06 2.06
CA SER A 92 -12.41 -12.33 2.14
C SER A 92 -11.40 -12.85 1.11
N THR A 93 -10.70 -11.94 0.46
CA THR A 93 -9.57 -12.19 -0.43
C THR A 93 -8.33 -11.56 0.16
N THR A 94 -7.25 -12.33 0.23
CA THR A 94 -5.92 -11.88 0.67
C THR A 94 -5.01 -11.77 -0.54
N ILE A 95 -4.44 -10.58 -0.74
CA ILE A 95 -3.44 -10.28 -1.76
C ILE A 95 -2.12 -10.06 -1.02
N LYS A 96 -1.20 -11.04 -1.08
CA LYS A 96 0.08 -10.93 -0.38
C LYS A 96 1.06 -10.04 -1.14
N MET A 97 1.89 -9.32 -0.39
CA MET A 97 2.90 -8.38 -0.88
C MET A 97 4.32 -8.93 -0.79
N HIS A 98 4.49 -10.25 -0.95
CA HIS A 98 5.75 -11.01 -1.10
C HIS A 98 6.99 -10.47 -0.39
N VAL A 99 7.70 -9.54 -1.02
CA VAL A 99 8.95 -8.95 -0.52
C VAL A 99 8.74 -8.21 0.80
N PHE A 100 7.50 -7.86 1.09
CA PHE A 100 7.05 -7.30 2.35
C PHE A 100 6.20 -8.33 3.05
N ASP A 101 6.47 -8.55 4.34
CA ASP A 101 5.64 -9.40 5.21
C ASP A 101 4.33 -8.67 5.50
N ALA A 102 3.50 -8.51 4.46
CA ALA A 102 2.31 -7.67 4.41
C ALA A 102 1.29 -8.18 3.39
N ALA A 103 0.03 -7.76 3.55
CA ALA A 103 -1.05 -8.10 2.63
C ALA A 103 -2.17 -7.05 2.61
N LEU A 104 -2.92 -7.00 1.51
CA LEU A 104 -4.27 -6.44 1.50
C LEU A 104 -5.26 -7.57 1.77
N VAL A 105 -6.07 -7.43 2.82
CA VAL A 105 -7.17 -8.34 3.14
C VAL A 105 -8.47 -7.59 2.87
N VAL A 106 -9.16 -7.95 1.79
CA VAL A 106 -10.28 -7.20 1.23
C VAL A 106 -11.50 -8.08 1.01
N ARG A 107 -12.67 -7.46 0.99
CA ARG A 107 -13.95 -8.07 0.61
C ARG A 107 -14.79 -7.06 -0.16
N ALA A 108 -15.86 -7.55 -0.80
CA ALA A 108 -16.76 -6.70 -1.57
C ALA A 108 -17.45 -5.65 -0.67
N ASP A 109 -17.61 -4.44 -1.20
CA ASP A 109 -18.43 -3.36 -0.63
C ASP A 109 -19.45 -2.82 -1.64
N GLY A 110 -19.95 -3.71 -2.49
CA GLY A 110 -20.76 -3.39 -3.66
C GLY A 110 -20.07 -3.78 -4.96
N LYS A 111 -20.74 -3.51 -6.09
CA LYS A 111 -20.16 -3.74 -7.41
C LYS A 111 -18.94 -2.83 -7.60
N ASP A 112 -17.80 -3.43 -7.99
CA ASP A 112 -16.55 -2.71 -8.28
C ASP A 112 -16.03 -1.87 -7.10
N LYS A 113 -16.35 -2.28 -5.87
CA LYS A 113 -15.90 -1.64 -4.62
C LYS A 113 -15.37 -2.67 -3.63
N LEU A 114 -14.29 -2.31 -2.96
CA LEU A 114 -13.63 -3.11 -1.94
C LEU A 114 -13.55 -2.33 -0.64
N LYS A 115 -13.68 -3.05 0.47
CA LYS A 115 -13.26 -2.58 1.79
C LYS A 115 -12.40 -3.64 2.46
N GLY A 116 -11.51 -3.22 3.33
CA GLY A 116 -10.59 -4.15 3.96
C GLY A 116 -9.55 -3.49 4.85
N THR A 117 -8.41 -4.15 4.97
CA THR A 117 -7.25 -3.66 5.73
C THR A 117 -5.95 -3.99 5.02
N TRP A 118 -5.03 -3.03 5.01
CA TRP A 118 -3.61 -3.33 4.84
C TRP A 118 -3.07 -3.86 6.18
N VAL A 119 -2.44 -5.02 6.13
CA VAL A 119 -1.90 -5.74 7.29
C VAL A 119 -0.39 -5.88 7.11
N LYS A 120 0.38 -5.61 8.16
CA LYS A 120 1.79 -6.01 8.23
C LYS A 120 1.97 -7.06 9.34
N TYR A 121 2.80 -8.06 9.06
CA TYR A 121 3.10 -9.19 9.93
C TYR A 121 4.52 -9.12 10.53
N ASP A 122 5.30 -8.10 10.16
CA ASP A 122 6.67 -7.83 10.62
C ASP A 122 6.78 -7.34 12.07
N ALA A 123 5.68 -7.31 12.83
CA ALA A 123 5.62 -6.85 14.21
C ALA A 123 4.83 -7.83 15.10
N LYS A 124 5.21 -7.89 16.40
CA LYS A 124 4.50 -8.70 17.41
C LYS A 124 3.03 -8.30 17.58
N THR A 125 2.73 -7.00 17.43
CA THR A 125 1.37 -6.48 17.49
C THR A 125 0.80 -6.38 16.07
N PRO A 126 -0.48 -6.73 15.86
CA PRO A 126 -1.08 -6.63 14.55
C PRO A 126 -1.09 -5.18 14.04
N TYR A 127 -0.29 -4.92 13.03
CA TYR A 127 -0.33 -3.67 12.29
C TYR A 127 -1.43 -3.78 11.24
N ARG A 128 -2.49 -2.98 11.40
CA ARG A 128 -3.66 -2.96 10.53
C ARG A 128 -4.09 -1.53 10.26
N VAL A 129 -4.28 -1.19 9.00
CA VAL A 129 -4.76 0.11 8.53
C VAL A 129 -6.00 -0.14 7.65
N PRO A 130 -7.18 0.42 7.99
CA PRO A 130 -8.37 0.28 7.17
C PRO A 130 -8.17 0.84 5.75
N MET A 131 -8.81 0.20 4.77
CA MET A 131 -8.74 0.63 3.39
C MET A 131 -10.07 0.48 2.65
N THR A 132 -10.25 1.29 1.62
CA THR A 132 -11.31 1.17 0.61
C THR A 132 -10.71 1.26 -0.78
N ALA A 133 -11.31 0.61 -1.77
CA ALA A 133 -10.92 0.80 -3.16
C ALA A 133 -12.12 0.74 -4.10
N GLU A 134 -12.03 1.44 -5.23
CA GLU A 134 -13.04 1.44 -6.28
C GLU A 134 -12.36 1.18 -7.63
N ALA A 135 -13.01 0.37 -8.47
CA ALA A 135 -12.51 0.08 -9.82
C ALA A 135 -12.84 1.22 -10.77
N GLY A 136 -12.01 1.38 -11.79
CA GLY A 136 -12.15 2.39 -12.82
C GLY A 136 -10.90 3.22 -13.00
N GLU A 137 -10.83 3.90 -14.14
CA GLU A 137 -9.72 4.80 -14.44
C GLU A 137 -9.56 5.82 -13.30
N PRO A 138 -8.35 5.98 -12.75
CA PRO A 138 -8.11 7.05 -11.81
C PRO A 138 -8.47 8.35 -12.52
N ILE A 139 -9.37 9.13 -11.93
CA ILE A 139 -9.62 10.48 -12.39
C ILE A 139 -8.30 11.21 -12.20
N GLY A 140 -7.54 11.33 -13.29
CA GLY A 140 -6.33 12.12 -13.33
C GLY A 140 -6.67 13.53 -12.86
N PRO A 141 -5.71 14.24 -12.27
CA PRO A 141 -5.99 15.56 -11.75
C PRO A 141 -6.47 16.43 -12.93
N MET A 142 -7.69 16.99 -12.83
CA MET A 142 -8.26 17.78 -13.93
C MET A 142 -7.37 19.00 -14.17
N PRO A 143 -6.93 19.29 -15.40
CA PRO A 143 -6.06 20.42 -15.67
C PRO A 143 -6.70 21.71 -15.15
N ILE A 144 -6.07 22.35 -14.16
CA ILE A 144 -6.53 23.65 -13.65
C ILE A 144 -5.68 24.73 -14.32
N LYS A 145 -6.36 25.65 -15.01
CA LYS A 145 -5.72 26.89 -15.50
C LYS A 145 -5.16 27.65 -14.29
N ASP A 146 -3.91 28.10 -14.40
CA ASP A 146 -3.19 28.87 -13.37
C ASP A 146 -2.69 28.08 -12.14
N THR A 147 -2.50 26.76 -12.29
CA THR A 147 -1.75 25.98 -11.28
C THR A 147 -0.37 26.59 -11.06
N ARG A 148 -0.01 26.82 -9.80
CA ARG A 148 1.31 27.32 -9.41
C ARG A 148 2.41 26.33 -9.79
N TYR A 149 3.62 26.82 -10.03
CA TYR A 149 4.76 25.99 -10.37
C TYR A 149 5.58 25.64 -9.14
N LEU A 150 5.89 24.36 -8.98
CA LEU A 150 6.60 23.74 -7.85
C LEU A 150 7.87 23.00 -8.27
N ALA A 151 7.99 22.60 -9.54
CA ALA A 151 9.09 21.76 -9.98
C ALA A 151 10.47 22.40 -9.71
N GLY A 152 11.44 21.54 -9.41
CA GLY A 152 12.78 21.96 -9.03
C GLY A 152 13.32 21.23 -7.80
N THR A 153 14.48 21.69 -7.37
CA THR A 153 15.19 21.19 -6.19
C THR A 153 14.95 22.12 -5.01
N TRP A 154 14.68 21.53 -3.85
CA TRP A 154 14.27 22.23 -2.65
C TRP A 154 15.16 21.85 -1.48
N LYS A 155 15.62 22.84 -0.71
CA LYS A 155 16.23 22.61 0.60
C LYS A 155 15.13 22.35 1.60
N VAL A 156 15.14 21.18 2.24
CA VAL A 156 14.07 20.72 3.13
C VAL A 156 14.63 20.51 4.54
N THR A 157 13.81 20.82 5.54
CA THR A 157 14.06 20.46 6.93
C THR A 157 12.82 19.74 7.46
N PHE A 158 13.00 18.49 7.87
CA PHE A 158 12.00 17.73 8.62
C PHE A 158 12.13 18.02 10.12
N LYS A 159 11.02 17.88 10.84
CA LYS A 159 10.91 18.02 12.28
C LYS A 159 10.05 16.89 12.84
N ASP A 160 10.66 16.05 13.67
CA ASP A 160 10.04 14.96 14.44
C ASP A 160 10.13 15.30 15.94
N GLY A 161 9.02 15.72 16.53
CA GLY A 161 9.02 16.27 17.89
C GLY A 161 9.96 17.47 18.00
N GLU A 162 11.00 17.36 18.85
CA GLU A 162 12.03 18.39 19.00
C GLU A 162 13.23 18.20 18.07
N ASN A 163 13.33 17.05 17.39
CA ASN A 163 14.45 16.73 16.50
C ASN A 163 14.21 17.31 15.11
N THR A 164 15.28 17.75 14.46
CA THR A 164 15.22 18.17 13.06
C THR A 164 16.32 17.51 12.25
N TYR A 165 16.05 17.27 10.97
CA TYR A 165 17.05 16.71 10.06
C TYR A 165 16.91 17.29 8.65
N PRO A 166 18.04 17.43 7.92
CA PRO A 166 18.03 17.99 6.58
C PRO A 166 17.57 16.96 5.55
N ALA A 167 16.92 17.44 4.50
CA ALA A 167 16.56 16.69 3.32
C ALA A 167 16.66 17.55 2.05
N VAL A 168 16.58 16.91 0.89
CA VAL A 168 16.47 17.57 -0.41
C VAL A 168 15.20 17.09 -1.11
N GLY A 169 14.28 17.99 -1.39
CA GLY A 169 13.09 17.69 -2.19
C GLY A 169 13.40 17.84 -3.68
N VAL A 170 12.99 16.88 -4.50
CA VAL A 170 13.11 16.95 -5.96
C VAL A 170 11.74 16.69 -6.57
N PHE A 171 11.15 17.73 -7.18
CA PHE A 171 9.79 17.64 -7.74
C PHE A 171 9.80 17.91 -9.24
N LYS A 172 8.97 17.15 -9.95
CA LYS A 172 8.57 17.35 -11.34
C LYS A 172 7.08 17.61 -11.37
N GLN A 173 6.66 18.49 -12.26
CA GLN A 173 5.27 18.89 -12.38
C GLN A 173 4.86 18.89 -13.84
N ASN A 174 3.69 18.31 -14.12
CA ASN A 174 2.99 18.44 -15.39
C ASN A 174 1.57 18.90 -15.08
N GLU A 175 1.23 20.13 -15.46
CA GLU A 175 -0.02 20.79 -15.05
C GLU A 175 -0.18 20.76 -13.53
N ASN A 176 -1.21 20.11 -12.98
CA ASN A 176 -1.38 19.90 -11.55
C ASN A 176 -0.84 18.57 -11.05
N GLN A 177 -0.44 17.64 -11.92
CA GLN A 177 0.21 16.42 -11.47
C GLN A 177 1.63 16.71 -10.98
N VAL A 178 1.95 16.23 -9.79
CA VAL A 178 3.29 16.34 -9.20
C VAL A 178 3.84 14.96 -8.93
N THR A 179 5.10 14.76 -9.31
CA THR A 179 5.88 13.60 -8.90
C THR A 179 7.16 14.05 -8.24
N GLY A 180 7.74 13.23 -7.38
CA GLY A 180 9.00 13.60 -6.77
C GLY A 180 9.45 12.64 -5.69
N THR A 181 10.42 13.10 -4.93
CA THR A 181 10.96 12.40 -3.76
C THR A 181 11.57 13.39 -2.79
N PHE A 182 11.83 12.93 -1.57
CA PHE A 182 12.74 13.57 -0.64
C PHE A 182 13.97 12.67 -0.49
N LEU A 183 15.16 13.26 -0.53
CA LEU A 183 16.42 12.61 -0.25
C LEU A 183 16.84 12.96 1.17
N THR A 184 17.21 11.98 1.98
CA THR A 184 17.81 12.14 3.29
C THR A 184 19.20 11.50 3.32
N SER A 185 19.94 11.72 4.41
CA SER A 185 21.23 11.06 4.62
C SER A 185 21.13 9.54 4.80
N THR A 186 19.94 9.00 5.05
CA THR A 186 19.70 7.57 5.29
C THR A 186 19.02 6.85 4.13
N GLY A 187 18.57 7.58 3.11
CA GLY A 187 17.89 7.02 1.94
C GLY A 187 16.98 8.05 1.29
N ASP A 188 16.09 7.59 0.42
CA ASP A 188 15.09 8.43 -0.22
C ASP A 188 13.67 7.87 -0.03
N TYR A 189 12.67 8.72 -0.18
CA TYR A 189 11.25 8.35 -0.06
C TYR A 189 10.66 7.77 -1.36
N ARG A 190 11.52 7.28 -2.25
CA ARG A 190 11.18 6.63 -3.52
C ARG A 190 10.30 7.48 -4.42
N TYR A 191 9.16 6.95 -4.83
CA TYR A 191 8.28 7.57 -5.80
C TYR A 191 7.06 8.13 -5.09
N LEU A 192 7.00 9.45 -5.00
CA LEU A 192 5.82 10.17 -4.58
C LEU A 192 5.03 10.62 -5.80
N ASN A 193 3.72 10.43 -5.75
CA ASN A 193 2.79 10.88 -6.77
C ASN A 193 1.64 11.65 -6.12
N GLY A 194 1.15 12.67 -6.81
CA GLY A 194 -0.04 13.37 -6.39
C GLY A 194 -0.23 14.64 -7.19
N GLU A 195 -0.67 15.70 -6.52
CA GLU A 195 -1.16 16.88 -7.18
C GLU A 195 -0.89 18.18 -6.41
N LEU A 196 -0.83 19.27 -7.16
CA LEU A 196 -0.84 20.63 -6.65
C LEU A 196 -2.14 21.32 -7.08
N MET A 197 -3.02 21.57 -6.12
CA MET A 197 -4.28 22.28 -6.35
C MET A 197 -4.22 23.66 -5.71
N GLY A 198 -4.16 24.70 -6.54
CA GLY A 198 -3.99 26.07 -6.08
C GLY A 198 -2.65 26.24 -5.33
N ARG A 199 -2.71 26.20 -3.99
CA ARG A 199 -1.55 26.34 -3.08
C ARG A 199 -1.35 25.12 -2.18
N GLN A 200 -2.10 24.05 -2.41
CA GLN A 200 -2.06 22.84 -1.59
C GLN A 200 -1.39 21.72 -2.39
N LEU A 201 -0.25 21.28 -1.91
CA LEU A 201 0.45 20.10 -2.41
C LEU A 201 -0.01 18.88 -1.62
N ARG A 202 -0.29 17.80 -2.33
CA ARG A 202 -0.50 16.49 -1.73
C ARG A 202 0.22 15.43 -2.53
N LEU A 203 1.07 14.66 -1.87
CA LEU A 203 1.86 13.60 -2.47
C LEU A 203 1.76 12.35 -1.61
N SER A 204 1.62 11.19 -2.22
CA SER A 204 1.59 9.92 -1.49
C SER A 204 2.40 8.83 -2.17
N THR A 205 2.68 7.78 -1.41
CA THR A 205 3.15 6.50 -1.96
C THR A 205 2.63 5.36 -1.11
N PHE A 206 2.45 4.21 -1.75
CA PHE A 206 2.11 2.96 -1.08
C PHE A 206 2.73 1.78 -1.82
N ASP A 207 3.90 1.35 -1.34
CA ASP A 207 4.68 0.29 -1.99
C ASP A 207 4.49 -1.10 -1.36
N GLY A 208 3.63 -1.20 -0.33
CA GLY A 208 3.38 -2.41 0.44
C GLY A 208 4.15 -2.47 1.77
N SER A 209 5.32 -1.82 1.86
CA SER A 209 6.04 -1.61 3.13
C SER A 209 5.67 -0.27 3.76
N HIS A 210 5.60 0.75 2.92
CA HIS A 210 5.42 2.14 3.27
C HIS A 210 4.04 2.62 2.84
N ALA A 211 3.45 3.49 3.66
CA ALA A 211 2.27 4.28 3.31
C ALA A 211 2.56 5.70 3.73
N PHE A 212 2.93 6.54 2.77
CA PHE A 212 3.34 7.92 3.05
C PHE A 212 2.32 8.90 2.48
N LEU A 213 2.10 9.99 3.20
CA LEU A 213 1.36 11.14 2.74
C LEU A 213 2.11 12.41 3.16
N PHE A 214 2.50 13.21 2.19
CA PHE A 214 3.01 14.55 2.37
C PHE A 214 1.93 15.54 1.97
N THR A 215 1.62 16.46 2.86
CA THR A 215 0.82 17.65 2.55
C THR A 215 1.73 18.86 2.68
N ALA A 216 1.46 19.91 1.91
CA ALA A 216 2.03 21.21 2.17
C ALA A 216 1.15 22.32 1.65
N GLN A 217 1.30 23.47 2.28
CA GLN A 217 0.77 24.72 1.80
C GLN A 217 1.93 25.68 1.52
N ASP A 218 1.76 26.47 0.47
CA ASP A 218 2.65 27.57 0.16
C ASP A 218 2.36 28.80 1.05
N ASN A 219 3.44 29.49 1.44
CA ASN A 219 3.43 30.74 2.20
C ASN A 219 3.71 32.00 1.34
N ALA A 220 3.93 31.88 0.03
CA ALA A 220 4.27 33.00 -0.85
C ALA A 220 3.24 34.15 -0.87
N GLY A 221 3.67 35.32 -1.34
CA GLY A 221 2.81 36.49 -1.50
C GLY A 221 1.71 36.26 -2.55
N LYS A 222 0.59 36.98 -2.41
CA LYS A 222 -0.46 37.02 -3.44
C LYS A 222 0.16 37.45 -4.77
N GLY A 223 0.01 36.64 -5.82
CA GLY A 223 0.43 36.97 -7.19
C GLY A 223 1.66 36.22 -7.73
N GLU A 224 2.44 35.53 -6.90
CA GLU A 224 3.56 34.73 -7.40
C GLU A 224 3.06 33.42 -8.04
N LEU A 225 3.46 33.14 -9.29
CA LEU A 225 3.17 31.88 -9.98
C LEU A 225 4.09 30.74 -9.54
N GLN A 226 5.34 31.06 -9.23
CA GLN A 226 6.34 30.13 -8.72
C GLN A 226 6.23 30.03 -7.20
N LEU A 227 6.11 28.82 -6.67
CA LEU A 227 6.23 28.60 -5.23
C LEU A 227 7.71 28.74 -4.82
N LYS A 228 7.95 29.47 -3.73
CA LYS A 228 9.31 29.68 -3.17
C LYS A 228 9.53 29.02 -1.82
N SER A 229 8.46 28.76 -1.09
CA SER A 229 8.51 28.15 0.25
C SER A 229 7.30 27.27 0.49
N LEU A 230 7.51 26.14 1.17
CA LEU A 230 6.44 25.24 1.59
C LEU A 230 6.56 24.96 3.09
N ALA A 231 5.43 24.72 3.73
CA ALA A 231 5.35 24.12 5.05
C ALA A 231 4.22 23.10 5.07
N GLY A 232 4.41 21.99 5.76
CA GLY A 232 3.40 20.95 5.80
C GLY A 232 3.71 19.77 6.68
N ASP A 233 2.92 18.72 6.50
CA ASP A 233 2.92 17.50 7.31
C ASP A 233 3.40 16.31 6.49
N PHE A 234 4.03 15.36 7.17
CA PHE A 234 4.39 14.05 6.67
C PHE A 234 3.76 13.00 7.58
N TYR A 235 2.88 12.17 7.02
CA TYR A 235 2.27 11.04 7.70
C TYR A 235 2.86 9.74 7.16
N SER A 236 3.26 8.86 8.07
CA SER A 236 3.86 7.55 7.80
C SER A 236 3.10 6.44 8.50
N GLY A 237 2.49 5.57 7.70
CA GLY A 237 1.81 4.37 8.18
C GLY A 237 0.71 4.68 9.21
N LYS A 238 0.60 3.81 10.21
CA LYS A 238 -0.48 3.83 11.20
C LYS A 238 -0.42 5.02 12.17
N GLY A 239 0.76 5.60 12.42
CA GLY A 239 0.92 6.60 13.48
C GLY A 239 2.18 7.47 13.44
N GLY A 240 3.04 7.36 12.43
CA GLY A 240 4.18 8.26 12.29
C GLY A 240 3.72 9.60 11.73
N HIS A 241 4.13 10.69 12.37
CA HIS A 241 3.80 12.04 11.93
C HIS A 241 4.98 12.97 12.19
N GLU A 242 5.33 13.77 11.19
CA GLU A 242 6.38 14.78 11.22
C GLU A 242 5.88 16.04 10.52
N THR A 243 6.56 17.16 10.76
CA THR A 243 6.36 18.39 9.97
C THR A 243 7.57 18.67 9.12
N TRP A 244 7.42 19.42 8.04
CA TRP A 244 8.53 19.81 7.19
C TRP A 244 8.36 21.22 6.64
N THR A 245 9.50 21.84 6.36
CA THR A 245 9.58 23.12 5.66
C THR A 245 10.52 22.99 4.48
N ALA A 246 10.29 23.77 3.43
CA ALA A 246 11.13 23.76 2.26
C ALA A 246 11.29 25.16 1.66
N VAL A 247 12.45 25.41 1.09
CA VAL A 247 12.75 26.61 0.30
C VAL A 247 13.33 26.18 -1.05
N LEU A 248 12.86 26.79 -2.13
CA LEU A 248 13.36 26.49 -3.47
C LEU A 248 14.85 26.88 -3.54
N ASP A 249 15.70 25.89 -3.81
CA ASP A 249 17.15 26.07 -3.89
C ASP A 249 17.72 25.06 -4.89
N PRO A 250 18.00 25.50 -6.13
CA PRO A 250 18.60 24.65 -7.16
C PRO A 250 19.96 24.05 -6.78
N LYS A 251 20.62 24.57 -5.74
CA LYS A 251 21.92 24.11 -5.25
C LYS A 251 21.80 23.26 -3.98
N ALA A 252 20.59 23.00 -3.49
CA ALA A 252 20.39 22.16 -2.31
C ALA A 252 20.98 20.76 -2.54
N LYS A 253 21.77 20.31 -1.57
CA LYS A 253 22.42 19.00 -1.56
C LYS A 253 22.53 18.48 -0.14
N LEU A 254 22.54 17.16 0.00
CA LEU A 254 22.84 16.50 1.26
C LEU A 254 24.35 16.59 1.58
N PRO A 255 24.73 16.38 2.85
CA PRO A 255 26.11 16.08 3.21
C PRO A 255 26.64 14.87 2.40
N ASP A 256 27.96 14.81 2.25
CA ASP A 256 28.62 13.72 1.52
C ASP A 256 28.39 12.38 2.23
N ALA A 257 27.84 11.39 1.51
CA ALA A 257 27.52 10.07 2.05
C ALA A 257 28.77 9.33 2.57
N ASP A 258 29.94 9.58 1.96
CA ASP A 258 31.21 8.97 2.36
C ASP A 258 31.69 9.44 3.74
N THR A 259 31.12 10.53 4.25
CA THR A 259 31.38 11.02 5.61
C THR A 259 30.50 10.36 6.67
N LEU A 260 29.43 9.66 6.25
CA LEU A 260 28.43 9.08 7.17
C LEU A 260 28.75 7.64 7.56
N THR A 261 29.24 6.84 6.61
CA THR A 261 29.53 5.41 6.84
C THR A 261 30.97 5.09 6.48
N TYR A 262 31.75 4.68 7.47
CA TYR A 262 33.16 4.34 7.31
C TYR A 262 33.53 3.12 8.14
N LEU A 263 34.56 2.40 7.71
CA LEU A 263 35.16 1.34 8.52
C LEU A 263 35.78 1.94 9.78
N ARG A 264 35.65 1.24 10.90
CA ARG A 264 36.28 1.65 12.16
C ARG A 264 37.78 1.81 11.95
N LYS A 265 38.40 2.74 12.69
CA LYS A 265 39.86 2.97 12.61
C LYS A 265 40.61 1.65 12.81
N GLY A 266 41.45 1.30 11.84
CA GLY A 266 42.26 0.07 11.85
C GLY A 266 41.60 -1.12 11.17
N GLU A 267 40.35 -1.02 10.73
CA GLU A 267 39.70 -2.05 9.91
C GLU A 267 39.87 -1.74 8.41
N SER A 268 40.24 -2.77 7.64
CA SER A 268 40.36 -2.70 6.18
C SER A 268 39.28 -3.49 5.45
N ARG A 269 38.38 -4.14 6.19
CA ARG A 269 37.26 -4.95 5.68
C ARG A 269 36.20 -5.11 6.77
N LEU A 270 34.97 -5.39 6.35
CA LEU A 270 33.89 -5.77 7.25
C LEU A 270 34.24 -7.07 8.00
N ASN A 271 34.05 -7.07 9.31
CA ASN A 271 34.34 -8.21 10.18
C ASN A 271 33.16 -8.48 11.12
N PHE A 272 32.31 -9.44 10.76
CA PHE A 272 31.16 -9.84 11.58
C PHE A 272 30.98 -11.35 11.60
N LYS A 273 30.18 -11.81 12.56
CA LYS A 273 29.67 -13.17 12.65
C LYS A 273 28.23 -13.12 13.14
N PHE A 274 27.29 -13.50 12.28
CA PHE A 274 25.86 -13.52 12.61
C PHE A 274 25.31 -14.97 12.59
N PRO A 275 24.18 -15.24 13.26
CA PRO A 275 23.42 -16.46 13.03
C PRO A 275 23.06 -16.60 11.55
N SER A 276 23.05 -17.83 11.04
CA SER A 276 22.59 -18.12 9.69
C SER A 276 21.15 -18.64 9.70
N VAL A 277 20.54 -18.75 8.51
CA VAL A 277 19.23 -19.40 8.33
C VAL A 277 19.22 -20.90 8.67
N VAL A 278 20.40 -21.53 8.78
CA VAL A 278 20.53 -22.91 9.24
C VAL A 278 20.64 -22.90 10.77
N PRO A 279 19.73 -23.58 11.50
CA PRO A 279 19.77 -23.65 12.96
C PRO A 279 21.15 -24.07 13.49
N GLY A 280 21.65 -23.34 14.48
CA GLY A 280 22.96 -23.59 15.11
C GLY A 280 24.18 -23.20 14.28
N SER A 281 24.01 -22.68 13.06
CA SER A 281 25.11 -22.25 12.18
C SER A 281 25.29 -20.73 12.17
N SER A 282 26.47 -20.27 11.74
CA SER A 282 26.81 -18.85 11.62
C SER A 282 27.31 -18.49 10.22
N ILE A 283 27.24 -17.21 9.88
CA ILE A 283 27.77 -16.64 8.65
C ILE A 283 28.78 -15.52 8.96
N SER A 284 29.91 -15.52 8.26
CA SER A 284 30.94 -14.49 8.35
C SER A 284 31.55 -14.20 6.98
N PRO A 285 31.96 -12.95 6.66
CA PRO A 285 32.69 -12.65 5.43
C PRO A 285 34.00 -13.42 5.29
N THR A 286 34.54 -13.92 6.40
CA THR A 286 35.79 -14.71 6.43
C THR A 286 35.57 -16.21 6.30
N ASP A 287 34.33 -16.69 6.14
CA ASP A 287 34.06 -18.12 5.97
C ASP A 287 34.82 -18.69 4.75
N PRO A 288 35.35 -19.93 4.83
CA PRO A 288 36.17 -20.52 3.75
C PRO A 288 35.52 -20.49 2.36
N LYS A 289 34.18 -20.58 2.28
CA LYS A 289 33.41 -20.56 1.03
C LYS A 289 33.51 -19.23 0.25
N TYR A 290 33.93 -18.14 0.89
CA TYR A 290 34.11 -16.82 0.29
C TYR A 290 35.56 -16.51 -0.11
N LYS A 291 36.52 -17.40 0.21
CA LYS A 291 37.94 -17.17 -0.10
C LYS A 291 38.15 -16.98 -1.60
N GLY A 292 38.80 -15.87 -1.97
CA GLY A 292 39.09 -15.52 -3.37
C GLY A 292 37.89 -15.01 -4.17
N LYS A 293 36.76 -14.74 -3.53
CA LYS A 293 35.53 -14.25 -4.19
C LYS A 293 35.25 -12.81 -3.78
N VAL A 294 34.60 -12.07 -4.68
CA VAL A 294 33.93 -10.80 -4.32
C VAL A 294 32.75 -11.14 -3.41
N VAL A 295 32.67 -10.46 -2.26
CA VAL A 295 31.55 -10.60 -1.33
C VAL A 295 30.66 -9.37 -1.48
N VAL A 296 29.45 -9.57 -1.99
CA VAL A 296 28.41 -8.53 -2.03
C VAL A 296 27.55 -8.69 -0.80
N LEU A 297 27.42 -7.62 -0.02
CA LEU A 297 26.54 -7.57 1.14
C LEU A 297 25.34 -6.73 0.80
N GLN A 298 24.17 -7.37 0.84
CA GLN A 298 22.89 -6.69 0.79
C GLN A 298 22.41 -6.56 2.22
N ILE A 299 22.27 -5.32 2.67
CA ILE A 299 21.81 -4.93 4.01
C ILE A 299 20.35 -4.49 3.88
#